data_AF-A0A936X0X5-F1
#
_entry.id   AF-A0A936X0X5-F1
#
_cell.length_a   1.000
_cell.length_b   1.000
_cell.length_c   1.000
_cell.angle_alpha   90.00
_cell.angle_beta   90.00
_cell.angle_gamma   90.00
#
_symmetry.space_group_name_H-M   'P 1'
#
loop_
_entity.id
_entity.type
_entity.pdbx_description
1 polymer ?
#
loop_
_entity_poly.entity_id
_entity_poly.type
_entity_poly.pdbx_seq_one_letter_code
_entity_poly.pdbx_strand_id
1 'polypeptide(L)'
;MTQDRFLNGLGWMMDPANSFMKGAPEGSFGHTGFTGTSISVIPSENMSIILLINRQNTGLNGKGEYYSLNSLRAEIFRLWR
;
A
#
# COMPACT_ATOMS: atom_id res chain seq x y z
N MET A 1 -6.01 7.20 15.16
CA MET A 1 -5.45 8.37 14.44
C MET A 1 -6.61 9.13 13.83
N THR A 2 -6.66 10.44 13.96
CA THR A 2 -7.74 11.24 13.34
C THR A 2 -7.42 11.47 11.88
N GLN A 3 -8.36 11.11 11.01
CA GLN A 3 -8.24 11.29 9.57
C GLN A 3 -8.63 12.73 9.18
N ASP A 4 -7.85 13.35 8.30
CA ASP A 4 -8.15 14.63 7.69
C ASP A 4 -9.09 14.47 6.47
N ARG A 5 -9.48 15.60 5.86
CA ARG A 5 -10.37 15.61 4.69
C ARG A 5 -9.76 14.99 3.41
N PHE A 6 -8.45 14.74 3.40
CA PHE A 6 -7.71 14.16 2.28
C PHE A 6 -7.40 12.68 2.53
N LEU A 7 -8.02 12.07 3.55
CA LEU A 7 -7.80 10.69 3.94
C LEU A 7 -6.36 10.43 4.43
N ASN A 8 -5.76 11.40 5.12
CA ASN A 8 -4.45 11.26 5.76
C ASN A 8 -4.55 11.44 7.28
N GLY A 9 -3.54 10.96 7.99
CA GLY A 9 -3.34 11.20 9.42
C GLY A 9 -1.98 11.86 9.68
N LEU A 10 -1.35 11.54 10.82
CA LEU A 10 -0.04 12.03 11.24
C LEU A 10 1.12 11.50 10.35
N GLY A 11 1.14 11.89 9.07
CA GLY A 11 2.11 11.43 8.07
C GLY A 11 1.74 10.10 7.39
N TRP A 12 0.52 9.59 7.59
CA TRP A 12 0.07 8.31 7.06
C TRP A 12 -1.10 8.49 6.09
N MET A 13 -1.11 7.71 5.01
CA MET A 13 -2.29 7.56 4.16
C MET A 13 -3.29 6.63 4.87
N MET A 14 -4.57 6.99 4.85
CA MET A 14 -5.66 6.28 5.51
C MET A 14 -6.79 5.86 4.55
N ASP A 15 -6.67 6.11 3.24
CA ASP A 15 -7.66 5.70 2.24
C ASP A 15 -7.60 4.18 1.95
N PRO A 16 -8.59 3.36 2.35
CA PRO A 16 -8.60 1.94 2.03
C PRO A 16 -9.22 1.61 0.66
N ALA A 17 -9.78 2.59 -0.05
CA ALA A 17 -10.51 2.37 -1.31
C ALA A 17 -9.63 2.59 -2.54
N ASN A 18 -8.80 3.65 -2.55
CA ASN A 18 -8.02 4.06 -3.72
C ASN A 18 -6.51 4.15 -3.46
N SER A 19 -5.96 3.18 -2.74
CA SER A 19 -4.53 3.16 -2.38
C SER A 19 -3.86 1.79 -2.61
N PHE A 20 -2.59 1.71 -2.21
CA PHE A 20 -1.80 0.48 -2.17
C PHE A 20 -2.31 -0.54 -1.14
N MET A 21 -3.22 -0.14 -0.25
CA MET A 21 -3.90 -0.97 0.74
C MET A 21 -5.39 -1.17 0.40
N LYS A 22 -5.70 -1.22 -0.90
CA LYS A 22 -7.07 -1.36 -1.39
C LYS A 22 -7.77 -2.59 -0.77
N GLY A 23 -8.91 -2.33 -0.15
CA GLY A 23 -9.74 -3.32 0.51
C GLY A 23 -9.35 -3.61 1.96
N ALA A 24 -8.39 -2.90 2.55
CA ALA A 24 -8.13 -2.98 3.98
C ALA A 24 -9.37 -2.53 4.82
N PRO A 25 -9.58 -3.06 6.03
CA PRO A 25 -10.60 -2.55 6.95
C PRO A 25 -10.46 -1.06 7.26
N GLU A 26 -11.57 -0.40 7.59
CA GLU A 26 -11.56 1.00 8.04
C GLU A 26 -10.64 1.19 9.24
N GLY A 27 -9.92 2.31 9.28
CA GLY A 27 -8.90 2.59 10.30
C GLY A 27 -7.52 2.00 10.00
N SER A 28 -7.37 1.25 8.91
CA SER A 28 -6.06 0.88 8.37
C SER A 28 -5.30 2.11 7.87
N PHE A 29 -3.98 2.07 7.94
CA PHE A 29 -3.13 3.16 7.51
C PHE A 29 -1.79 2.66 7.00
N GLY A 30 -1.09 3.48 6.21
CA GLY A 30 0.20 3.07 5.66
C GLY A 30 0.89 4.12 4.81
N HIS A 31 1.98 3.71 4.17
CA HIS A 31 2.78 4.57 3.31
C HIS A 31 3.47 3.75 2.20
N THR A 32 3.74 4.38 1.07
CA THR A 32 4.60 3.81 0.01
C THR A 32 5.98 4.43 0.05
N GLY A 33 7.01 3.65 -0.27
CA GLY A 33 8.34 4.17 -0.53
C GLY A 33 8.61 4.26 -2.02
N PHE A 34 9.53 5.16 -2.36
CA PHE A 34 10.19 5.12 -3.66
C PHE A 34 10.81 3.72 -3.86
N THR A 35 10.97 3.29 -5.11
CA THR A 35 11.31 1.91 -5.51
C THR A 35 10.24 0.84 -5.30
N GLY A 36 9.05 1.20 -4.79
CA GLY A 36 7.88 0.32 -4.75
C GLY A 36 7.65 -0.38 -3.40
N THR A 37 8.42 -0.06 -2.36
CA THR A 37 8.15 -0.55 -1.01
C THR A 37 6.81 -0.02 -0.50
N SER A 38 6.21 -0.74 0.46
CA SER A 38 5.02 -0.24 1.15
C SER A 38 4.85 -0.89 2.51
N ILE A 39 4.24 -0.16 3.44
CA ILE A 39 3.79 -0.67 4.73
C ILE A 39 2.30 -0.38 4.88
N SER A 40 1.55 -1.37 5.36
CA SER A 40 0.16 -1.26 5.76
C SER A 40 0.00 -1.81 7.17
N VAL A 41 -0.70 -1.07 8.01
CA VAL A 41 -1.05 -1.48 9.38
C VAL A 41 -2.56 -1.65 9.42
N ILE A 42 -3.01 -2.80 9.94
CA ILE A 42 -4.43 -3.20 10.00
C ILE A 42 -4.77 -3.47 11.47
N PRO A 43 -5.15 -2.44 12.25
CA PRO A 43 -5.32 -2.58 13.69
C PRO A 43 -6.40 -3.59 14.09
N SER A 44 -7.51 -3.66 13.35
CA SER A 44 -8.62 -4.58 13.61
C SER A 44 -8.21 -6.06 13.56
N GLU A 45 -7.09 -6.36 12.88
CA GLU A 45 -6.59 -7.72 12.66
C GLU A 45 -5.29 -7.98 13.43
N ASN A 46 -4.82 -7.04 14.26
CA ASN A 46 -3.50 -7.10 14.92
C ASN A 46 -2.35 -7.42 13.94
N MET A 47 -2.43 -6.89 12.73
CA MET A 47 -1.54 -7.26 11.63
C MET A 47 -0.86 -6.04 11.01
N SER A 48 0.33 -6.28 10.47
CA SER A 48 1.04 -5.34 9.60
C SER A 48 1.63 -6.10 8.42
N ILE A 49 1.54 -5.49 7.24
CA ILE A 49 2.06 -6.03 5.98
C ILE A 49 3.15 -5.08 5.50
N ILE A 50 4.37 -5.61 5.32
CA ILE A 50 5.51 -4.85 4.81
C ILE A 50 5.99 -5.52 3.51
N LEU A 51 5.93 -4.78 2.41
CA LEU A 51 6.47 -5.20 1.12
C LEU A 51 7.80 -4.48 0.87
N LEU A 52 8.89 -5.24 0.86
CA LEU A 52 10.22 -4.76 0.51
C LEU A 52 10.59 -5.27 -0.88
N ILE A 53 10.64 -4.36 -1.85
CA ILE A 53 10.91 -4.68 -3.26
C ILE A 53 11.72 -3.57 -3.91
N ASN A 54 12.53 -3.94 -4.90
CA ASN A 54 13.19 -3.01 -5.79
C ASN A 54 12.55 -3.09 -7.19
N ARG A 55 11.46 -2.34 -7.39
CA ARG A 55 10.77 -2.26 -8.69
C ARG A 55 11.65 -1.74 -9.81
N GLN A 56 12.68 -0.95 -9.49
CA GLN A 56 13.56 -0.35 -10.48
C GLN A 56 14.61 -1.31 -11.03
N ASN A 57 14.84 -2.44 -10.35
CA ASN A 57 15.89 -3.40 -10.70
C ASN A 57 15.75 -3.96 -12.13
N THR A 58 14.52 -4.10 -12.62
CA THR A 58 14.24 -4.60 -13.98
C THR A 58 14.17 -3.50 -15.03
N GLY A 59 14.43 -2.25 -14.64
CA GLY A 59 14.32 -1.10 -15.53
C GLY A 59 12.88 -0.73 -15.88
N LEU A 60 12.75 0.09 -16.92
CA LEU A 60 11.46 0.48 -17.49
C LEU A 60 10.99 -0.58 -18.50
N ASN A 61 9.68 -0.77 -18.59
CA ASN A 61 9.06 -1.58 -19.62
C ASN A 61 9.17 -0.90 -21.00
N GLY A 62 8.67 -1.56 -22.06
CA GLY A 62 8.68 -1.00 -23.43
C GLY A 62 7.88 0.29 -23.63
N LYS A 63 7.14 0.76 -22.61
CA LYS A 63 6.42 2.05 -22.60
C LYS A 63 7.14 3.14 -21.80
N GLY A 64 8.32 2.85 -21.24
CA GLY A 64 9.03 3.79 -20.37
C GLY A 64 8.47 3.88 -18.96
N GLU A 65 7.73 2.88 -18.50
CA GLU A 65 7.11 2.85 -17.17
C GLU A 65 7.70 1.72 -16.32
N TYR A 66 7.77 1.92 -15.02
CA TYR A 66 8.03 0.83 -14.09
C TYR A 66 6.77 -0.04 -13.90
N TYR A 67 6.95 -1.35 -13.79
CA TYR A 67 5.87 -2.32 -13.61
C TYR A 67 4.89 -1.98 -12.47
N SER A 68 3.58 -2.09 -12.69
CA SER A 68 2.61 -1.83 -11.63
C SER A 68 2.68 -2.92 -10.55
N LEU A 69 2.64 -2.52 -9.29
CA LEU A 69 2.59 -3.43 -8.14
C LEU A 69 1.17 -3.63 -7.59
N ASN A 70 0.16 -2.99 -8.20
CA ASN A 70 -1.19 -2.97 -7.64
C ASN A 70 -1.81 -4.38 -7.57
N SER A 71 -1.60 -5.22 -8.60
CA SER A 71 -2.11 -6.59 -8.60
C SER A 71 -1.47 -7.44 -7.50
N LEU A 72 -0.15 -7.33 -7.32
CA LEU A 72 0.57 -8.02 -6.24
C LEU A 72 0.06 -7.59 -4.86
N ARG A 73 -0.10 -6.28 -4.63
CA ARG A 73 -0.60 -5.76 -3.35
C ARG A 73 -2.03 -6.23 -3.09
N ALA A 74 -2.90 -6.16 -4.09
CA ALA A 74 -4.28 -6.64 -3.96
C ALA A 74 -4.35 -8.15 -3.64
N GLU A 75 -3.46 -8.94 -4.24
CA GLU A 75 -3.35 -10.38 -3.96
C GLU A 75 -2.88 -10.65 -2.52
N ILE A 76 -1.90 -9.91 -2.02
CA ILE A 76 -1.48 -10.00 -0.61
C ILE A 76 -2.68 -9.72 0.31
N PHE A 77 -3.39 -8.61 0.12
CA PHE A 77 -4.58 -8.28 0.93
C PHE A 77 -5.76 -9.26 0.80
N ARG A 78 -5.76 -10.11 -0.23
CA ARG A 78 -6.75 -11.18 -0.40
C ARG A 78 -6.33 -12.45 0.36
N LEU A 79 -5.04 -12.78 0.39
CA LEU A 79 -4.54 -14.02 1.01
C LEU A 79 -4.57 -13.98 2.54
N TRP A 80 -4.52 -12.80 3.13
CA TRP A 80 -4.49 -12.62 4.59
C TRP A 80 -5.86 -12.27 5.20
N ARG A 81 -6.93 -12.42 4.42
CA ARG A 81 -8.33 -12.30 4.88
C ARG A 81 -9.00 -13.65 5.03
#